data_AF-A0A7X0GEV5-F1
#
_entry.id   AF-A0A7X0GEV5-F1
#
_cell.length_a   1.000
_cell.length_b   1.000
_cell.length_c   1.000
_cell.angle_alpha   90.00
_cell.angle_beta   90.00
_cell.angle_gamma   90.00
#
_symmetry.space_group_name_H-M   'P 1'
#
loop_
_entity.id
_entity.type
_entity.pdbx_description
1 polymer ?
#
loop_
_entity_poly.entity_id
_entity_poly.type
_entity_poly.pdbx_seq_one_letter_code
_entity_poly.pdbx_strand_id
1 'polypeptide(L)'
;MGQTSSGRRDVIADRLLGVAEFSHAHWFFGNLYEAIVKIPHRVAASEASRELPRSPFGAGSPGRYYAPIAPISAPAAIAALVTGWNHSSSRGWLIVAAASSTTGAAATAYLLRSINPELFFSPQPLDETRRKPLLKRWYRIHTLRLTASAVALAAIHQARTIRLRSHP
;
A
#
# COMPACT_ATOMS: atom_id res chain seq x y z
N MET A 1 -28.12 29.90 0.71
CA MET A 1 -27.78 28.69 -0.08
C MET A 1 -26.36 28.12 0.20
N GLY A 2 -25.73 28.37 1.36
CA GLY A 2 -24.35 27.89 1.64
C GLY A 2 -24.21 26.65 2.54
N GLN A 3 -25.24 26.31 3.33
CA GLN A 3 -25.14 25.27 4.36
C GLN A 3 -25.19 23.82 3.81
N THR A 4 -25.88 23.59 2.69
CA THR A 4 -26.02 22.24 2.09
C THR A 4 -24.74 21.73 1.42
N SER A 5 -23.90 22.65 0.93
CA SER A 5 -22.60 22.35 0.29
C SER A 5 -21.55 21.87 1.29
N SER A 6 -21.47 22.51 2.46
CA SER A 6 -20.51 22.14 3.51
C SER A 6 -20.80 20.75 4.07
N GLY A 7 -22.05 20.50 4.50
CA GLY A 7 -22.42 19.20 5.07
C GLY A 7 -22.24 18.03 4.10
N ARG A 8 -22.47 18.24 2.79
CA ARG A 8 -22.23 17.21 1.78
C ARG A 8 -20.74 16.90 1.60
N ARG A 9 -19.85 17.90 1.69
CA ARG A 9 -18.39 17.69 1.62
C ARG A 9 -17.87 16.95 2.85
N ASP A 10 -18.41 17.24 4.02
CA ASP A 10 -17.99 16.59 5.27
C ASP A 10 -18.34 15.09 5.26
N VAL A 11 -19.55 14.75 4.84
CA VAL A 11 -19.97 13.34 4.64
C VAL A 11 -19.09 12.62 3.61
N ILE A 12 -18.72 13.30 2.51
CA ILE A 12 -17.82 12.73 1.49
C ILE A 12 -16.43 12.49 2.07
N ALA A 13 -15.88 13.47 2.80
CA ALA A 13 -14.57 13.36 3.43
C ALA A 13 -14.52 12.21 4.45
N ASP A 14 -15.55 12.01 5.25
CA ASP A 14 -15.61 10.93 6.24
C ASP A 14 -15.75 9.55 5.59
N ARG A 15 -16.48 9.45 4.47
CA ARG A 15 -16.52 8.23 3.65
C ARG A 15 -15.16 7.93 3.02
N LEU A 16 -14.50 8.95 2.45
CA LEU A 16 -13.16 8.81 1.87
C LEU A 16 -12.13 8.41 2.92
N LEU A 17 -12.20 8.95 4.13
CA LEU A 17 -11.38 8.53 5.26
C LEU A 17 -11.62 7.06 5.63
N GLY A 18 -12.88 6.61 5.64
CA GLY A 18 -13.21 5.20 5.89
C GLY A 18 -12.65 4.27 4.81
N VAL A 19 -12.78 4.66 3.53
CA VAL A 19 -12.18 3.91 2.40
C VAL A 19 -10.65 3.90 2.50
N ALA A 20 -10.04 5.05 2.82
CA ALA A 20 -8.60 5.18 2.96
C ALA A 20 -8.07 4.32 4.13
N GLU A 21 -8.77 4.30 5.26
CA GLU A 21 -8.41 3.48 6.43
C GLU A 21 -8.49 1.99 6.09
N PHE A 22 -9.62 1.54 5.53
CA PHE A 22 -9.80 0.14 5.16
C PHE A 22 -8.79 -0.33 4.11
N SER A 23 -8.58 0.45 3.05
CA SER A 23 -7.62 0.11 1.99
C SER A 23 -6.18 0.07 2.50
N HIS A 24 -5.77 1.00 3.37
CA HIS A 24 -4.44 0.97 3.98
C HIS A 24 -4.26 -0.16 4.98
N ALA A 25 -5.29 -0.50 5.76
CA ALA A 25 -5.24 -1.68 6.64
C ALA A 25 -5.05 -2.94 5.81
N HIS A 26 -5.86 -3.13 4.77
CA HIS A 26 -5.74 -4.25 3.84
C HIS A 26 -4.34 -4.33 3.22
N TRP A 27 -3.82 -3.20 2.73
CA TRP A 27 -2.49 -3.14 2.14
C TRP A 27 -1.36 -3.42 3.15
N PHE A 28 -1.45 -2.87 4.36
CA PHE A 28 -0.48 -3.11 5.43
C PHE A 28 -0.41 -4.59 5.80
N PHE A 29 -1.56 -5.23 6.07
CA PHE A 29 -1.59 -6.64 6.43
C PHE A 29 -1.14 -7.55 5.29
N GLY A 30 -1.46 -7.21 4.03
CA GLY A 30 -0.92 -7.91 2.86
C GLY A 30 0.60 -7.85 2.80
N ASN A 31 1.20 -6.67 2.96
CA ASN A 31 2.66 -6.52 3.00
C ASN A 31 3.30 -7.25 4.20
N LEU A 32 2.65 -7.21 5.37
CA LEU A 32 3.14 -7.88 6.58
C LEU A 32 3.17 -9.40 6.39
N TYR A 33 2.10 -9.95 5.82
CA TYR A 33 2.02 -11.37 5.48
C TYR A 33 3.13 -11.78 4.50
N GLU A 34 3.35 -11.01 3.43
CA GLU A 34 4.45 -11.25 2.48
C GLU A 34 5.81 -11.31 3.17
N ALA A 35 6.05 -10.42 4.13
CA ALA A 35 7.28 -10.36 4.90
C ALA A 35 7.47 -11.58 5.81
N ILE A 36 6.42 -11.96 6.55
CA ILE A 36 6.44 -13.10 7.48
C ILE A 36 6.62 -14.42 6.74
N VAL A 37 5.86 -14.64 5.66
CA VAL A 37 5.90 -15.88 4.88
C VAL A 37 7.14 -15.96 3.98
N LYS A 38 7.84 -14.83 3.79
CA LYS A 38 9.01 -14.70 2.91
C LYS A 38 8.70 -15.19 1.49
N ILE A 39 7.53 -14.80 0.96
CA ILE A 39 7.08 -15.16 -0.40
C ILE A 39 8.17 -14.92 -1.45
N PRO A 40 8.89 -13.78 -1.47
CA PRO A 40 9.97 -13.55 -2.43
C PRO A 40 11.06 -14.62 -2.41
N HIS A 41 11.49 -15.09 -1.23
CA HIS A 41 12.49 -16.15 -1.12
C HIS A 41 11.96 -17.47 -1.68
N ARG A 42 10.69 -17.79 -1.41
CA ARG A 42 10.07 -19.03 -1.90
C ARG A 42 9.93 -19.02 -3.42
N VAL A 43 9.45 -17.92 -4.00
CA VAL A 43 9.23 -17.77 -5.46
C VAL A 43 10.55 -17.63 -6.21
N ALA A 44 11.56 -16.95 -5.66
CA ALA A 44 12.87 -16.81 -6.29
C ALA A 44 13.72 -18.09 -6.20
N ALA A 45 13.36 -19.03 -5.33
CA ALA A 45 14.05 -20.32 -5.18
C ALA A 45 13.39 -21.46 -5.98
N SER A 46 12.10 -21.38 -6.28
CA SER A 46 11.40 -22.42 -7.05
C SER A 46 11.89 -22.48 -8.50
N GLU A 47 12.04 -23.69 -9.06
CA GLU A 47 12.20 -23.85 -10.51
C GLU A 47 10.89 -23.47 -11.22
N ALA A 48 10.99 -22.76 -12.36
CA ALA A 48 9.83 -22.43 -13.18
C ALA A 48 9.40 -23.72 -13.90
N SER A 49 8.34 -24.35 -13.42
CA SER A 49 7.67 -25.45 -14.14
C SER A 49 6.48 -24.90 -14.91
N ARG A 50 6.06 -25.61 -15.98
CA ARG A 50 4.85 -25.27 -16.76
C ARG A 50 3.57 -25.22 -15.91
N GLU A 51 3.57 -25.87 -14.74
CA GLU A 51 2.43 -25.96 -13.83
C GLU A 51 2.44 -24.89 -12.71
N LEU A 52 3.62 -24.40 -12.32
CA LEU A 52 3.82 -23.39 -11.27
C LEU A 52 4.67 -22.23 -11.82
N PRO A 53 4.07 -21.28 -12.56
CA PRO A 53 4.81 -20.11 -13.02
C PRO A 53 5.41 -19.36 -11.82
N ARG A 54 6.69 -18.94 -11.93
CA ARG A 54 7.41 -18.10 -10.95
C ARG A 54 6.81 -16.70 -10.86
N SER A 55 5.57 -16.62 -10.44
CA SER A 55 4.86 -15.36 -10.28
C SER A 55 4.47 -15.23 -8.82
N PRO A 56 4.70 -14.06 -8.19
CA PRO A 56 4.02 -13.73 -6.95
C PRO A 56 2.49 -13.68 -7.12
N PHE A 57 1.96 -13.90 -8.32
CA PHE A 57 0.55 -14.09 -8.67
C PHE A 57 0.26 -15.45 -9.31
N GLY A 58 1.09 -16.47 -9.09
CA GLY A 58 0.85 -17.85 -9.54
C GLY A 58 -0.39 -18.48 -8.89
N ALA A 59 -0.83 -19.63 -9.41
CA ALA A 59 -1.94 -20.39 -8.81
C ALA A 59 -1.59 -20.74 -7.34
N GLY A 60 -2.48 -20.41 -6.40
CA GLY A 60 -2.25 -20.57 -4.95
C GLY A 60 -1.49 -19.42 -4.27
N SER A 61 -1.02 -18.40 -5.00
CA SER A 61 -0.39 -17.23 -4.37
C SER A 61 -1.45 -16.27 -3.79
N PRO A 62 -1.37 -15.94 -2.49
CA PRO A 62 -2.26 -14.96 -1.86
C PRO A 62 -2.20 -13.57 -2.53
N GLY A 63 -1.11 -13.26 -3.24
CA GLY A 63 -0.93 -12.00 -3.96
C GLY A 63 -2.06 -11.69 -4.95
N ARG A 64 -2.77 -12.70 -5.48
CA ARG A 64 -3.95 -12.48 -6.35
C ARG A 64 -5.11 -11.80 -5.63
N TYR A 65 -5.24 -12.02 -4.32
CA TYR A 65 -6.34 -11.47 -3.52
C TYR A 65 -6.02 -10.08 -2.97
N TYR A 66 -4.73 -9.76 -2.74
CA TYR A 66 -4.30 -8.48 -2.16
C TYR A 66 -3.92 -7.41 -3.22
N ALA A 67 -3.47 -7.82 -4.41
CA ALA A 67 -3.06 -6.89 -5.46
C ALA A 67 -4.15 -5.96 -6.03
N PRO A 68 -5.43 -6.37 -6.17
CA PRO A 68 -6.43 -5.51 -6.80
C PRO A 68 -6.81 -4.28 -5.97
N ILE A 69 -6.65 -4.34 -4.65
CA ILE A 69 -7.09 -3.27 -3.74
C ILE A 69 -5.98 -2.23 -3.50
N ALA A 70 -4.71 -2.64 -3.57
CA ALA A 70 -3.57 -1.77 -3.34
C ALA A 70 -3.58 -0.45 -4.17
N PRO A 71 -3.99 -0.41 -5.45
CA PRO A 71 -4.04 0.82 -6.25
C PRO A 71 -5.01 1.88 -5.75
N ILE A 72 -6.00 1.51 -4.93
CA ILE A 72 -7.02 2.44 -4.43
C ILE A 72 -6.52 3.24 -3.23
N SER A 73 -5.54 2.71 -2.48
CA SER A 73 -5.08 3.28 -1.21
C SER A 73 -4.55 4.72 -1.36
N ALA A 74 -3.62 4.95 -2.29
CA ALA A 74 -3.04 6.28 -2.47
C ALA A 74 -4.02 7.32 -3.03
N PRO A 75 -4.82 7.04 -4.08
CA PRO A 75 -5.89 7.94 -4.51
C PRO A 75 -6.90 8.27 -3.41
N ALA A 76 -7.28 7.30 -2.57
CA ALA A 76 -8.20 7.52 -1.46
C ALA A 76 -7.63 8.48 -0.41
N ALA A 77 -6.35 8.33 -0.03
CA ALA A 77 -5.69 9.25 0.90
C ALA A 77 -5.52 10.66 0.32
N ILE A 78 -5.18 10.78 -0.96
CA ILE A 78 -5.09 12.08 -1.65
C ILE A 78 -6.46 12.75 -1.72
N ALA A 79 -7.51 12.01 -2.08
CA ALA A 79 -8.88 12.52 -2.11
C ALA A 79 -9.35 12.97 -0.72
N ALA A 80 -9.01 12.22 0.34
CA ALA A 80 -9.27 12.61 1.72
C ALA A 80 -8.55 13.92 2.11
N LEU A 81 -7.30 14.11 1.67
CA LEU A 81 -6.57 15.36 1.87
C LEU A 81 -7.23 16.55 1.14
N VAL A 82 -7.60 16.37 -0.14
CA VAL A 82 -8.21 17.43 -0.95
C VAL A 82 -9.57 17.84 -0.38
N THR A 83 -10.41 16.87 -0.02
CA THR A 83 -11.73 17.14 0.55
C THR A 83 -11.66 17.67 1.98
N GLY A 84 -10.67 17.22 2.76
CA GLY A 84 -10.47 17.63 4.16
C GLY A 84 -9.62 18.88 4.37
N TRP A 85 -9.11 19.50 3.31
CA TRP A 85 -8.11 20.58 3.37
C TRP A 85 -8.48 21.75 4.30
N ASN A 86 -9.75 22.14 4.29
CA ASN A 86 -10.24 23.28 5.07
C ASN A 86 -10.25 23.04 6.59
N HIS A 87 -10.09 21.79 7.04
CA HIS A 87 -10.08 21.42 8.45
C HIS A 87 -8.65 21.49 9.01
N SER A 88 -8.28 22.64 9.57
CA SER A 88 -6.93 22.92 10.08
C SER A 88 -6.46 21.91 11.13
N SER A 89 -7.35 21.44 12.00
CA SER A 89 -7.05 20.47 13.07
C SER A 89 -6.64 19.09 12.55
N SER A 90 -7.19 18.65 11.40
CA SER A 90 -6.86 17.35 10.79
C SER A 90 -5.84 17.44 9.65
N ARG A 91 -5.53 18.66 9.17
CA ARG A 91 -4.75 18.87 7.94
C ARG A 91 -3.36 18.24 7.97
N GLY A 92 -2.64 18.40 9.09
CA GLY A 92 -1.29 17.83 9.25
C GLY A 92 -1.29 16.31 9.08
N TRP A 93 -2.26 15.63 9.69
CA TRP A 93 -2.43 14.18 9.59
C TRP A 93 -2.83 13.74 8.18
N LEU A 94 -3.69 14.49 7.49
CA LEU A 94 -4.05 14.22 6.10
C LEU A 94 -2.84 14.35 5.15
N ILE A 95 -1.94 15.32 5.41
CA ILE A 95 -0.69 15.49 4.64
C ILE A 95 0.23 14.30 4.87
N VAL A 96 0.45 13.91 6.14
CA VAL A 96 1.27 12.74 6.50
C VAL A 96 0.72 11.47 5.86
N ALA A 97 -0.59 11.29 5.89
CA ALA A 97 -1.26 10.17 5.23
C ALA A 97 -0.97 10.15 3.73
N ALA A 98 -1.30 11.24 3.01
CA ALA A 98 -1.12 11.31 1.56
C ALA A 98 0.35 11.15 1.13
N ALA A 99 1.28 11.78 1.85
CA ALA A 99 2.71 11.65 1.58
C ALA A 99 3.17 10.19 1.76
N SER A 100 2.81 9.56 2.88
CA SER A 100 3.18 8.17 3.17
C SER A 100 2.57 7.19 2.16
N SER A 101 1.28 7.37 1.80
CA SER A 101 0.62 6.58 0.77
C SER A 101 1.33 6.70 -0.58
N THR A 102 1.74 7.92 -0.96
CA THR A 102 2.45 8.19 -2.21
C THR A 102 3.84 7.53 -2.21
N THR A 103 4.58 7.61 -1.09
CA THR A 103 5.87 6.92 -0.93
C THR A 103 5.71 5.40 -1.08
N GLY A 104 4.71 4.80 -0.42
CA GLY A 104 4.44 3.36 -0.56
C GLY A 104 4.06 2.96 -1.98
N ALA A 105 3.29 3.80 -2.68
CA ALA A 105 2.88 3.56 -4.07
C ALA A 105 4.07 3.65 -5.03
N ALA A 106 4.92 4.67 -4.88
CA ALA A 106 6.15 4.81 -5.65
C ALA A 106 7.12 3.64 -5.41
N ALA A 107 7.28 3.21 -4.16
CA ALA A 107 8.07 2.03 -3.81
C ALA A 107 7.51 0.74 -4.44
N THR A 108 6.18 0.61 -4.49
CA THR A 108 5.51 -0.52 -5.16
C THR A 108 5.76 -0.50 -6.67
N ALA A 109 5.59 0.66 -7.32
CA ALA A 109 5.86 0.81 -8.75
C ALA A 109 7.33 0.51 -9.08
N TYR A 110 8.26 0.94 -8.22
CA TYR A 110 9.68 0.62 -8.35
C TYR A 110 9.95 -0.89 -8.27
N LEU A 111 9.38 -1.60 -7.29
CA LEU A 111 9.51 -3.06 -7.20
C LEU A 111 8.97 -3.76 -8.46
N LEU A 112 7.76 -3.39 -8.89
CA LEU A 112 7.09 -4.00 -10.04
C LEU A 112 7.85 -3.77 -11.34
N ARG A 113 8.47 -2.60 -11.53
CA ARG A 113 9.15 -2.23 -12.77
C ARG A 113 10.61 -2.66 -12.82
N SER A 114 11.32 -2.60 -11.69
CA SER A 114 12.78 -2.72 -11.69
C SER A 114 13.32 -3.97 -11.03
N ILE A 115 12.61 -4.58 -10.07
CA ILE A 115 13.13 -5.75 -9.34
C ILE A 115 12.38 -7.03 -9.70
N ASN A 116 11.05 -6.97 -9.71
CA ASN A 116 10.21 -8.14 -9.95
C ASN A 116 10.45 -8.80 -11.32
N PRO A 117 10.65 -8.06 -12.44
CA PRO A 117 10.94 -8.65 -13.75
C PRO A 117 12.19 -9.55 -13.72
N GLU A 118 13.27 -9.06 -13.13
CA GLU A 118 14.52 -9.82 -13.02
C GLU A 118 14.39 -11.01 -12.06
N LEU A 119 13.77 -10.78 -10.90
CA LEU A 119 13.75 -11.74 -9.80
C LEU A 119 12.74 -12.89 -10.00
N PHE A 120 11.60 -12.61 -10.61
CA PHE A 120 10.49 -13.55 -10.72
C PHE A 120 10.17 -13.95 -12.16
N PHE A 121 10.34 -13.04 -13.13
CA PHE A 121 9.94 -13.28 -14.52
C PHE A 121 11.08 -13.72 -15.44
N SER A 122 12.28 -13.99 -14.90
CA SER A 122 13.39 -14.58 -15.65
C SER A 122 13.11 -16.04 -16.03
N PRO A 123 13.47 -16.49 -17.27
CA PRO A 123 13.21 -17.85 -17.74
C PRO A 123 13.82 -18.93 -16.85
N GLN A 124 15.02 -18.67 -16.31
CA GLN A 124 15.77 -19.56 -15.44
C GLN A 124 15.96 -18.91 -14.06
N PRO A 125 16.10 -19.71 -12.98
CA PRO A 125 16.31 -19.13 -11.67
C PRO A 125 17.67 -18.43 -11.68
N LEU A 126 17.72 -17.21 -11.15
CA LEU A 126 18.97 -16.49 -11.04
C LEU A 126 19.94 -17.26 -10.13
N ASP A 127 21.21 -17.29 -10.52
CA ASP A 127 22.27 -17.81 -9.66
C ASP A 127 22.26 -17.10 -8.30
N GLU A 128 22.67 -17.82 -7.26
CA GLU A 128 22.66 -17.39 -5.86
C GLU A 128 23.37 -16.02 -5.69
N THR A 129 24.47 -15.83 -6.42
CA THR A 129 25.29 -14.61 -6.39
C THR A 129 24.54 -13.36 -6.87
N ARG A 130 23.63 -13.51 -7.84
CA ARG A 130 22.78 -12.41 -8.37
C ARG A 130 21.45 -12.30 -7.63
N ARG A 131 20.92 -13.42 -7.16
CA ARG A 131 19.64 -13.49 -6.44
C ARG A 131 19.70 -12.84 -5.06
N LYS A 132 20.75 -13.10 -4.28
CA LYS A 132 20.93 -12.53 -2.92
C LYS A 132 20.88 -11.00 -2.86
N PRO A 133 21.65 -10.24 -3.69
CA PRO A 133 21.61 -8.78 -3.64
C PRO A 133 20.25 -8.21 -4.07
N LEU A 134 19.60 -8.82 -5.07
CA LEU A 134 18.25 -8.41 -5.50
C LEU A 134 17.20 -8.66 -4.43
N LEU A 135 17.23 -9.82 -3.75
CA LEU A 135 16.38 -10.09 -2.60
C LEU A 135 16.62 -9.09 -1.47
N LYS A 136 17.88 -8.81 -1.12
CA LYS A 136 18.22 -7.81 -0.09
C LYS A 136 17.65 -6.43 -0.45
N ARG A 137 17.74 -6.02 -1.71
CA ARG A 137 17.14 -4.76 -2.20
C ARG A 137 15.62 -4.81 -2.14
N TRP A 138 15.02 -5.92 -2.55
CA TRP A 138 13.57 -6.14 -2.47
C TRP A 138 13.08 -5.96 -1.04
N TYR A 139 13.70 -6.63 -0.06
CA TYR A 139 13.30 -6.52 1.36
C TYR A 139 13.47 -5.11 1.92
N ARG A 140 14.53 -4.38 1.54
CA ARG A 140 14.70 -2.98 1.95
C ARG A 140 13.55 -2.09 1.47
N ILE A 141 13.18 -2.20 0.19
CA ILE A 141 12.07 -1.45 -0.37
C ILE A 141 10.73 -1.94 0.19
N HIS A 142 10.60 -3.23 0.49
CA HIS A 142 9.41 -3.78 1.13
C HIS A 142 9.23 -3.27 2.55
N THR A 143 10.29 -3.16 3.34
CA THR A 143 10.26 -2.52 4.66
C THR A 143 9.78 -1.07 4.53
N LEU A 144 10.27 -0.32 3.54
CA LEU A 144 9.78 1.03 3.27
C LEU A 144 8.28 1.04 2.98
N ARG A 145 7.76 0.12 2.15
CA ARG A 145 6.32 0.00 1.86
C ARG A 145 5.51 -0.31 3.12
N LEU A 146 6.00 -1.22 3.95
CA LEU A 146 5.35 -1.62 5.19
C LEU A 146 5.28 -0.46 6.18
N THR A 147 6.39 0.24 6.39
CA THR A 147 6.43 1.43 7.26
C THR A 147 5.54 2.54 6.72
N ALA A 148 5.60 2.82 5.42
CA ALA A 148 4.79 3.87 4.80
C ALA A 148 3.28 3.57 4.91
N SER A 149 2.87 2.31 4.70
CA SER A 149 1.46 1.91 4.87
C SER A 149 1.01 1.98 6.34
N ALA A 150 1.87 1.61 7.29
CA ALA A 150 1.57 1.76 8.72
C ALA A 150 1.41 3.23 9.15
N VAL A 151 2.33 4.10 8.71
CA VAL A 151 2.25 5.55 8.99
C VAL A 151 1.01 6.15 8.36
N ALA A 152 0.69 5.80 7.12
CA ALA A 152 -0.52 6.26 6.45
C ALA A 152 -1.77 5.84 7.22
N LEU A 153 -1.88 4.58 7.63
CA LEU A 153 -3.00 4.06 8.41
C LEU A 153 -3.17 4.82 9.74
N ALA A 154 -2.08 4.98 10.50
CA ALA A 154 -2.11 5.70 11.77
C ALA A 154 -2.52 7.17 11.60
N ALA A 155 -2.03 7.83 10.56
CA ALA A 155 -2.37 9.22 10.26
C ALA A 155 -3.84 9.38 9.83
N ILE A 156 -4.37 8.47 9.00
CA ILE A 156 -5.79 8.45 8.60
C ILE A 156 -6.68 8.26 9.82
N HIS A 157 -6.35 7.27 10.66
CA HIS A 157 -7.07 7.00 11.90
C HIS A 157 -7.11 8.24 12.80
N GLN A 158 -5.97 8.91 12.97
CA GLN A 158 -5.90 10.10 13.81
C GLN A 158 -6.66 11.30 13.24
N ALA A 159 -6.61 11.50 11.92
CA ALA A 159 -7.40 12.52 11.24
C ALA A 159 -8.92 12.30 11.46
N ARG A 160 -9.36 11.04 11.39
CA ARG A 160 -10.76 10.64 11.63
C ARG A 160 -11.17 10.87 13.09
N THR A 161 -10.36 10.47 14.05
CA THR A 161 -10.64 10.66 15.49
C THR A 161 -10.73 12.14 15.87
N ILE A 162 -9.85 13.00 15.32
CA ILE A 162 -9.91 14.45 15.57
C ILE A 162 -11.20 15.05 15.01
N ARG A 163 -11.64 14.64 13.82
CA ARG A 163 -12.89 15.11 13.19
C ARG A 163 -14.12 14.70 14.00
N LEU A 164 -14.21 13.44 14.41
CA LEU A 164 -15.34 12.96 15.23
C LEU A 164 -15.45 13.71 16.57
N ARG A 165 -14.32 14.08 17.18
CA ARG A 165 -14.32 14.88 18.42
C ARG A 165 -14.69 16.35 18.20
N SER A 166 -14.57 16.85 16.98
CA SER A 166 -14.86 18.26 16.63
C SER A 166 -16.32 18.49 16.24
N HIS A 167 -17.09 17.41 16.02
CA HIS A 167 -18.52 17.43 15.70
C HIS A 167 -19.31 16.59 16.73
N PRO A 168 -19.56 17.12 17.95
CA PRO A 168 -20.51 16.52 18.90
C PRO A 168 -21.97 16.72 18.47
#